data_AF-A0A7S3S4P7-F1
#
_entry.id   AF-A0A7S3S4P7-F1
#
_cell.length_a   1.000
_cell.length_b   1.000
_cell.length_c   1.000
_cell.angle_alpha   90.00
_cell.angle_beta   90.00
_cell.angle_gamma   90.00
#
_symmetry.space_group_name_H-M   'P 1'
#
loop_
_entity.id
_entity.type
_entity.pdbx_description
1 polymer ?
#
loop_
_entity_poly.entity_id
_entity_poly.type
_entity_poly.pdbx_seq_one_letter_code
_entity_poly.pdbx_strand_id
1 'polypeptide(L)'
;RRLPLVRSAPPTLQMLFLSLAAIGKLDVTGPHGARRAGPPLVVHAEVQAAIDAGEPVVALESTIITHGMPYPDNLHTARAVEEAVREAGAVPATVALLDGVCHVGLATEELTRLAQLGRERVAKCSRRDLAAVMARRGHGATTVSATMLLAHLAGVPVFVTGGIGGVHRGGEASMDVSADLTELSRTPVCVVCAGVKSILDIPRTLEVLETNGVAVAALGASEFPAFFTRSSGCAAPLTVANPHEAAALVLDRRCGARTHDLPISPQISELRGRVQFCVFQTHARGRVSRCTHCILPSQPLLHSKPLCHARPYTHTHTHTHTHT
;
A
#
# COMPACT_ATOMS: atom_id res chain seq x y z
N ARG A 1 -5.20 -8.84 -51.99
CA ARG A 1 -4.87 -7.41 -51.76
C ARG A 1 -3.54 -7.34 -51.05
N ARG A 2 -2.49 -6.82 -51.70
CA ARG A 2 -1.12 -6.68 -51.16
C ARG A 2 -1.10 -5.58 -50.10
N LEU A 3 -0.53 -5.85 -48.92
CA LEU A 3 -0.15 -4.81 -47.95
C LEU A 3 0.96 -3.95 -48.57
N PRO A 4 0.92 -2.61 -48.47
CA PRO A 4 1.98 -1.77 -48.98
C PRO A 4 3.22 -1.91 -48.08
N LEU A 5 4.38 -2.13 -48.73
CA LEU A 5 5.69 -2.10 -48.10
C LEU A 5 5.95 -0.72 -47.50
N VAL A 6 6.02 -0.64 -46.18
CA VAL A 6 6.62 0.51 -45.47
C VAL A 6 8.15 0.38 -45.62
N ARG A 7 8.70 0.95 -46.70
CA ARG A 7 10.13 0.88 -47.04
C ARG A 7 10.91 2.17 -46.74
N SER A 8 10.44 3.03 -45.84
CA SER A 8 11.14 4.31 -45.56
C SER A 8 10.95 4.85 -44.13
N ALA A 9 10.82 3.99 -43.12
CA ALA A 9 10.83 4.44 -41.73
C ALA A 9 12.24 4.27 -41.14
N PRO A 10 12.76 5.22 -40.35
CA PRO A 10 14.07 5.10 -39.72
C PRO A 10 14.12 3.82 -38.85
N PRO A 11 15.30 3.17 -38.71
CA PRO A 11 15.42 1.85 -38.10
C PRO A 11 14.84 1.76 -36.67
N THR A 12 14.82 2.86 -35.93
CA THR A 12 14.15 3.01 -34.63
C THR A 12 12.63 2.87 -34.70
N LEU A 13 12.00 3.43 -35.73
CA LEU A 13 10.56 3.32 -35.95
C LEU A 13 10.18 1.92 -36.43
N GLN A 14 11.01 1.30 -37.29
CA GLN A 14 10.82 -0.10 -37.70
C GLN A 14 10.91 -1.07 -36.52
N MET A 15 11.84 -0.85 -35.58
CA MET A 15 11.91 -1.64 -34.35
C MET A 15 10.66 -1.46 -33.48
N LEU A 16 10.14 -0.23 -33.38
CA LEU A 16 8.90 0.08 -32.67
C LEU A 16 7.69 -0.59 -33.32
N PHE A 17 7.60 -0.58 -34.66
CA PHE A 17 6.53 -1.23 -35.42
C PHE A 17 6.61 -2.76 -35.39
N LEU A 18 7.81 -3.35 -35.43
CA LEU A 18 8.01 -4.79 -35.22
C LEU A 18 7.63 -5.20 -33.79
N SER A 19 7.93 -4.36 -32.79
CA SER A 19 7.52 -4.56 -31.39
C SER A 19 6.00 -4.44 -31.23
N LEU A 20 5.36 -3.48 -31.90
CA LEU A 20 3.89 -3.32 -31.92
C LEU A 20 3.18 -4.44 -32.70
N ALA A 21 3.78 -4.97 -33.78
CA ALA A 21 3.25 -6.11 -34.52
C ALA A 21 3.38 -7.43 -33.73
N ALA A 22 4.41 -7.56 -32.88
CA ALA A 22 4.51 -8.64 -31.90
C ALA A 22 3.44 -8.50 -30.79
N ILE A 23 3.11 -7.27 -30.39
CA ILE A 23 2.00 -6.98 -29.46
C ILE A 23 0.63 -7.32 -30.09
N GLY A 24 0.44 -7.08 -31.39
CA GLY A 24 -0.78 -7.48 -32.12
C GLY A 24 -1.00 -9.00 -32.23
N LYS A 25 0.00 -9.80 -31.87
CA LYS A 25 -0.08 -11.27 -31.73
C LYS A 25 -0.07 -11.74 -30.28
N LEU A 26 0.02 -10.82 -29.29
CA LEU A 26 -0.25 -11.18 -27.91
C LEU A 26 -1.71 -11.58 -27.84
N ASP A 27 -1.93 -12.84 -27.52
CA ASP A 27 -3.25 -13.34 -27.17
C ASP A 27 -3.72 -12.55 -25.93
N VAL A 28 -4.51 -11.50 -26.15
CA VAL A 28 -5.11 -10.70 -25.08
C VAL A 28 -6.16 -11.53 -24.34
N THR A 29 -6.47 -12.73 -24.85
CA THR A 29 -7.13 -13.80 -24.13
C THR A 29 -6.07 -14.82 -23.71
N GLY A 30 -5.49 -14.66 -22.50
CA GLY A 30 -4.77 -15.79 -21.89
C GLY A 30 -5.63 -17.07 -21.87
N PRO A 31 -5.08 -18.25 -21.51
CA PRO A 31 -5.72 -19.56 -21.68
C PRO A 31 -7.07 -19.79 -20.96
N HIS A 32 -7.67 -18.75 -20.38
CA HIS A 32 -9.04 -18.72 -19.89
C HIS A 32 -9.80 -17.57 -20.55
N GLY A 33 -10.53 -17.89 -21.63
CA GLY A 33 -11.39 -17.00 -22.40
C GLY A 33 -12.64 -16.49 -21.65
N ALA A 34 -12.45 -15.91 -20.47
CA ALA A 34 -13.46 -15.12 -19.78
C ALA A 34 -12.81 -13.81 -19.33
N ARG A 35 -13.44 -12.67 -19.65
CA ARG A 35 -13.08 -11.35 -19.12
C ARG A 35 -13.22 -11.37 -17.59
N ARG A 36 -12.21 -11.83 -16.86
CA ARG A 36 -12.08 -11.56 -15.43
C ARG A 36 -11.52 -10.16 -15.29
N ALA A 37 -12.36 -9.22 -14.86
CA ALA A 37 -11.99 -7.85 -14.56
C ALA A 37 -11.13 -7.82 -13.28
N GLY A 38 -9.84 -8.17 -13.37
CA GLY A 38 -8.91 -8.10 -12.24
C GLY A 38 -7.68 -8.99 -12.38
N PRO A 39 -6.63 -8.75 -11.57
CA PRO A 39 -5.50 -9.68 -11.47
C PRO A 39 -5.98 -11.09 -11.06
N PRO A 40 -5.32 -12.19 -11.49
CA PRO A 40 -5.49 -13.49 -10.85
C PRO A 40 -5.29 -13.36 -9.35
N LEU A 41 -6.41 -13.46 -8.63
CA LEU A 41 -6.55 -13.29 -7.19
C LEU A 41 -6.99 -14.61 -6.60
N VAL A 42 -6.20 -15.15 -5.67
CA VAL A 42 -6.53 -16.32 -4.87
C VAL A 42 -6.90 -15.82 -3.48
N VAL A 43 -8.13 -16.09 -3.07
CA VAL A 43 -8.58 -15.87 -1.70
C VAL A 43 -8.45 -17.19 -0.95
N HIS A 44 -7.75 -17.18 0.18
CA HIS A 44 -7.58 -18.38 0.99
C HIS A 44 -8.93 -18.90 1.47
N ALA A 45 -9.10 -20.23 1.57
CA ALA A 45 -10.40 -20.85 1.86
C ALA A 45 -11.03 -20.36 3.17
N GLU A 46 -10.22 -20.18 4.22
CA GLU A 46 -10.67 -19.62 5.50
C GLU A 46 -11.19 -18.18 5.36
N VAL A 47 -10.50 -17.36 4.56
CA VAL A 47 -10.89 -15.97 4.31
C VAL A 47 -12.18 -15.92 3.48
N GLN A 48 -12.28 -16.77 2.45
CA GLN A 48 -13.48 -16.85 1.62
C GLN A 48 -14.69 -17.31 2.44
N ALA A 49 -14.53 -18.33 3.30
CA ALA A 49 -15.61 -18.80 4.17
C ALA A 49 -16.08 -17.71 5.13
N ALA A 50 -15.16 -16.94 5.73
CA ALA A 50 -15.51 -15.83 6.60
C ALA A 50 -16.27 -14.72 5.84
N ILE A 51 -15.84 -14.38 4.63
CA ILE A 51 -16.54 -13.42 3.77
C ILE A 51 -17.96 -13.91 3.45
N ASP A 52 -18.10 -15.17 3.04
CA ASP A 52 -19.39 -15.76 2.66
C ASP A 52 -20.35 -15.85 3.86
N ALA A 53 -19.82 -16.06 5.06
CA ALA A 53 -20.57 -16.08 6.33
C ALA A 53 -20.86 -14.68 6.89
N GLY A 54 -20.31 -13.61 6.30
CA GLY A 54 -20.41 -12.25 6.84
C GLY A 54 -19.62 -12.04 8.14
N GLU A 55 -18.63 -12.89 8.40
CA GLU A 55 -17.72 -12.78 9.53
C GLU A 55 -16.64 -11.72 9.30
N PRO A 56 -16.10 -11.09 10.36
CA PRO A 56 -15.11 -10.04 10.22
C PRO A 56 -13.77 -10.58 9.70
N VAL A 57 -13.28 -9.97 8.63
CA VAL A 57 -11.95 -10.24 8.04
C VAL A 57 -11.08 -8.99 8.11
N VAL A 58 -9.82 -9.16 8.49
CA VAL A 58 -8.83 -8.07 8.55
C VAL A 58 -7.66 -8.39 7.63
N ALA A 59 -7.45 -7.56 6.61
CA ALA A 59 -6.28 -7.65 5.76
C ALA A 59 -5.00 -7.25 6.52
N LEU A 60 -3.87 -7.85 6.15
CA LEU A 60 -2.53 -7.55 6.68
C LEU A 60 -1.53 -7.42 5.52
N GLU A 61 -0.61 -6.45 5.60
CA GLU A 61 0.42 -6.29 4.56
C GLU A 61 1.63 -7.20 4.78
N SER A 62 2.39 -7.47 3.71
CA SER A 62 3.57 -8.33 3.77
C SER A 62 4.91 -7.57 3.67
N THR A 63 4.91 -6.25 3.45
CA THR A 63 6.15 -5.45 3.41
C THR A 63 6.90 -5.53 4.74
N ILE A 64 6.20 -5.44 5.87
CA ILE A 64 6.81 -5.58 7.21
C ILE A 64 7.53 -6.94 7.38
N ILE A 65 7.02 -8.00 6.77
CA ILE A 65 7.55 -9.37 6.88
C ILE A 65 8.90 -9.48 6.14
N THR A 66 9.05 -8.86 4.97
CA THR A 66 10.24 -9.10 4.14
C THR A 66 11.24 -7.96 4.15
N HIS A 67 10.78 -6.73 4.37
CA HIS A 67 11.58 -5.51 4.31
C HIS A 67 11.63 -4.75 5.63
N GLY A 68 10.78 -5.11 6.60
CA GLY A 68 10.69 -4.43 7.90
C GLY A 68 11.55 -5.07 8.99
N MET A 69 11.69 -6.39 8.98
CA MET A 69 12.34 -7.15 10.06
C MET A 69 13.22 -8.29 9.51
N PRO A 70 14.31 -8.67 10.20
CA PRO A 70 15.12 -9.82 9.83
C PRO A 70 14.39 -11.14 10.13
N TYR A 71 14.81 -12.22 9.47
CA TYR A 71 14.40 -13.57 9.85
C TYR A 71 15.19 -14.05 11.07
N PRO A 72 14.56 -14.73 12.06
CA PRO A 72 13.18 -15.21 12.11
C PRO A 72 12.15 -14.26 12.74
N ASP A 73 12.58 -13.09 13.23
CA ASP A 73 11.71 -12.13 13.93
C ASP A 73 10.53 -11.67 13.07
N ASN A 74 10.73 -11.58 11.76
CA ASN A 74 9.69 -11.27 10.80
C ASN A 74 8.53 -12.28 10.81
N LEU A 75 8.84 -13.57 10.84
CA LEU A 75 7.85 -14.66 10.85
C LEU A 75 7.14 -14.72 12.20
N HIS A 76 7.88 -14.58 13.29
CA HIS A 76 7.30 -14.51 14.63
C HIS A 76 6.33 -13.34 14.75
N THR A 77 6.73 -12.17 14.24
CA THR A 77 5.88 -10.98 14.22
C THR A 77 4.64 -11.19 13.37
N ALA A 78 4.78 -11.73 12.15
CA ALA A 78 3.65 -11.98 11.27
C ALA A 78 2.61 -12.90 11.92
N ARG A 79 3.05 -14.03 12.49
CA ARG A 79 2.19 -14.97 13.20
C ARG A 79 1.53 -14.35 14.43
N ALA A 80 2.26 -13.56 15.20
CA ALA A 80 1.72 -12.91 16.39
C ALA A 80 0.70 -11.82 16.05
N VAL A 81 0.83 -11.15 14.91
CA VAL A 81 -0.20 -10.23 14.39
C VAL A 81 -1.42 -11.00 13.90
N GLU A 82 -1.27 -12.10 13.17
CA GLU A 82 -2.40 -12.98 12.78
C GLU A 82 -3.16 -13.49 14.01
N GLU A 83 -2.44 -13.96 15.03
CA GLU A 83 -3.04 -14.43 16.27
C GLU A 83 -3.80 -13.32 17.01
N ALA A 84 -3.24 -12.12 17.08
CA ALA A 84 -3.91 -11.00 17.74
C ALA A 84 -5.19 -10.57 17.01
N VAL A 85 -5.29 -10.77 15.69
CA VAL A 85 -6.55 -10.60 14.93
C VAL A 85 -7.56 -11.70 15.29
N ARG A 86 -7.11 -12.96 15.42
CA ARG A 86 -7.94 -14.09 15.84
C ARG A 86 -8.46 -13.94 17.26
N GLU A 87 -7.63 -13.52 18.20
CA GLU A 87 -8.01 -13.21 19.58
C GLU A 87 -9.08 -12.10 19.66
N ALA A 88 -9.10 -11.19 18.68
CA ALA A 88 -10.11 -10.15 18.55
C ALA A 88 -11.41 -10.63 17.87
N GLY A 89 -11.50 -11.90 17.49
CA GLY A 89 -12.68 -12.51 16.88
C GLY A 89 -12.80 -12.30 15.37
N ALA A 90 -11.70 -12.00 14.67
CA ALA A 90 -11.67 -11.82 13.23
C ALA A 90 -10.71 -12.79 12.52
N VAL A 91 -10.92 -13.00 11.23
CA VAL A 91 -10.04 -13.82 10.40
C VAL A 91 -8.94 -12.96 9.76
N PRO A 92 -7.64 -13.26 9.99
CA PRO A 92 -6.55 -12.54 9.36
C PRO A 92 -6.39 -12.94 7.89
N ALA A 93 -6.14 -11.95 7.04
CA ALA A 93 -5.88 -12.14 5.62
C ALA A 93 -4.56 -11.46 5.22
N THR A 94 -3.43 -12.14 5.46
CA THR A 94 -2.12 -11.66 4.99
C THR A 94 -2.09 -11.64 3.46
N VAL A 95 -1.73 -10.49 2.89
CA VAL A 95 -1.75 -10.26 1.44
C VAL A 95 -0.32 -10.27 0.90
N ALA A 96 -0.09 -11.03 -0.17
CA ALA A 96 1.22 -11.11 -0.83
C ALA A 96 1.08 -11.56 -2.29
N LEU A 97 2.18 -11.46 -3.06
CA LEU A 97 2.31 -12.07 -4.37
C LEU A 97 3.28 -13.25 -4.28
N LEU A 98 2.85 -14.43 -4.71
CA LEU A 98 3.66 -15.63 -4.76
C LEU A 98 3.64 -16.20 -6.17
N ASP A 99 4.81 -16.41 -6.78
CA ASP A 99 4.96 -16.97 -8.13
C ASP A 99 4.10 -16.25 -9.20
N GLY A 100 3.92 -14.94 -9.03
CA GLY A 100 3.09 -14.08 -9.89
C GLY A 100 1.59 -14.10 -9.64
N VAL A 101 1.11 -14.80 -8.61
CA VAL A 101 -0.30 -14.85 -8.21
C VAL A 101 -0.51 -13.94 -7.01
N CYS A 102 -1.60 -13.16 -6.98
CA CYS A 102 -1.97 -12.36 -5.82
C CYS A 102 -2.76 -13.23 -4.84
N HIS A 103 -2.36 -13.25 -3.57
CA HIS A 103 -3.01 -14.00 -2.50
C HIS A 103 -3.61 -13.04 -1.46
N VAL A 104 -4.82 -13.35 -0.99
CA VAL A 104 -5.46 -12.71 0.17
C VAL A 104 -5.76 -13.79 1.19
N GLY A 105 -4.99 -13.79 2.28
CA GLY A 105 -4.81 -14.94 3.16
C GLY A 105 -3.68 -15.83 2.64
N LEU A 106 -2.76 -16.20 3.53
CA LEU A 106 -1.67 -17.12 3.24
C LEU A 106 -1.80 -18.36 4.13
N ALA A 107 -1.47 -19.53 3.58
CA ALA A 107 -1.23 -20.71 4.40
C ALA A 107 0.03 -20.52 5.26
N THR A 108 0.14 -21.29 6.34
CA THR A 108 1.30 -21.25 7.25
C THR A 108 2.62 -21.45 6.52
N GLU A 109 2.64 -22.36 5.54
CA GLU A 109 3.80 -22.69 4.72
C GLU A 109 4.15 -21.55 3.77
N GLU A 110 3.15 -20.89 3.19
CA GLU A 110 3.32 -19.74 2.30
C GLU A 110 3.88 -18.52 3.06
N LEU A 111 3.35 -18.25 4.26
CA LEU A 111 3.84 -17.21 5.15
C LEU A 111 5.30 -17.46 5.57
N THR A 112 5.61 -18.71 5.93
CA THR A 112 6.96 -19.15 6.28
C THR A 112 7.92 -19.00 5.11
N ARG A 113 7.50 -19.44 3.90
CA ARG A 113 8.27 -19.27 2.66
C ARG A 113 8.55 -17.80 2.39
N LEU A 114 7.54 -16.93 2.47
CA LEU A 114 7.69 -15.49 2.24
C LEU A 114 8.72 -14.87 3.20
N ALA A 115 8.65 -15.20 4.49
CA ALA A 115 9.57 -14.71 5.51
C ALA A 115 11.02 -15.19 5.30
N GLN A 116 11.22 -16.43 4.84
CA GLN A 116 12.54 -17.00 4.52
C GLN A 116 13.14 -16.49 3.21
N LEU A 117 12.32 -16.16 2.21
CA LEU A 117 12.78 -15.59 0.95
C LEU A 117 13.48 -14.23 1.18
N GLY A 118 12.93 -13.41 2.07
CA GLY A 118 13.48 -12.10 2.44
C GLY A 118 13.54 -11.08 1.30
N ARG A 119 13.99 -9.85 1.61
CA ARG A 119 14.05 -8.72 0.65
C ARG A 119 14.85 -8.96 -0.63
N GLU A 120 15.73 -9.94 -0.66
CA GLU A 120 16.59 -10.21 -1.83
C GLU A 120 15.83 -10.94 -2.95
N ARG A 121 14.86 -11.79 -2.58
CA ARG A 121 14.07 -12.60 -3.51
C ARG A 121 12.62 -12.14 -3.63
N VAL A 122 12.20 -11.20 -2.79
CA VAL A 122 10.83 -10.66 -2.76
C VAL A 122 10.86 -9.17 -3.07
N ALA A 123 10.18 -8.76 -4.13
CA ALA A 123 10.07 -7.35 -4.48
C ALA A 123 9.14 -6.62 -3.50
N LYS A 124 9.51 -5.42 -3.06
CA LYS A 124 8.55 -4.52 -2.41
C LYS A 124 7.57 -3.99 -3.46
N CYS A 125 6.29 -4.34 -3.33
CA CYS A 125 5.27 -4.11 -4.34
C CYS A 125 4.27 -3.04 -3.90
N SER A 126 4.40 -1.84 -4.45
CA SER A 126 3.31 -0.87 -4.49
C SER A 126 2.32 -1.25 -5.61
N ARG A 127 1.18 -0.55 -5.71
CA ARG A 127 0.18 -0.80 -6.75
C ARG A 127 0.78 -0.86 -8.17
N ARG A 128 1.70 0.04 -8.50
CA ARG A 128 2.32 0.12 -9.84
C ARG A 128 3.18 -1.10 -10.18
N ASP A 129 3.70 -1.78 -9.16
CA ASP A 129 4.66 -2.87 -9.33
C ASP A 129 3.96 -4.22 -9.56
N LEU A 130 2.68 -4.33 -9.17
CA LEU A 130 1.88 -5.56 -9.26
C LEU A 130 1.97 -6.20 -10.65
N ALA A 131 1.66 -5.44 -11.70
CA ALA A 131 1.64 -5.96 -13.07
C ALA A 131 3.01 -6.52 -13.50
N ALA A 132 4.10 -5.84 -13.13
CA ALA A 132 5.44 -6.25 -13.49
C ALA A 132 5.88 -7.52 -12.73
N VAL A 133 5.56 -7.63 -11.44
CA VAL A 133 5.91 -8.81 -10.63
C VAL A 133 5.08 -10.02 -11.06
N MET A 134 3.80 -9.82 -11.36
CA MET A 134 2.93 -10.86 -11.90
C MET A 134 3.41 -11.38 -13.26
N ALA A 135 3.72 -10.47 -14.20
CA ALA A 135 4.20 -10.84 -15.53
C ALA A 135 5.51 -11.65 -15.50
N ARG A 136 6.34 -11.42 -14.48
CA ARG A 136 7.62 -12.14 -14.26
C ARG A 136 7.48 -13.40 -13.43
N ARG A 137 6.26 -13.75 -12.98
CA ARG A 137 6.03 -14.85 -12.03
C ARG A 137 6.88 -14.73 -10.77
N GLY A 138 7.10 -13.49 -10.31
CA GLY A 138 7.94 -13.19 -9.15
C GLY A 138 7.18 -13.21 -7.83
N HIS A 139 7.93 -13.07 -6.73
CA HIS A 139 7.40 -12.84 -5.39
C HIS A 139 7.32 -11.34 -5.08
N GLY A 140 6.25 -10.94 -4.41
CA GLY A 140 5.99 -9.56 -4.04
C GLY A 140 5.44 -9.42 -2.63
N ALA A 141 6.08 -8.57 -1.84
CA ALA A 141 5.55 -8.14 -0.56
C ALA A 141 4.78 -6.84 -0.77
N THR A 142 3.49 -6.85 -0.51
CA THR A 142 2.60 -5.73 -0.81
C THR A 142 2.79 -4.61 0.21
N THR A 143 2.89 -3.37 -0.26
CA THR A 143 2.78 -2.18 0.60
C THR A 143 1.32 -1.93 0.95
N VAL A 144 1.05 -0.90 1.76
CA VAL A 144 -0.30 -0.38 2.01
C VAL A 144 -1.09 -0.22 0.71
N SER A 145 -0.55 0.50 -0.28
CA SER A 145 -1.25 0.73 -1.56
C SER A 145 -1.67 -0.56 -2.31
N ALA A 146 -0.79 -1.56 -2.38
CA ALA A 146 -1.10 -2.82 -3.06
C ALA A 146 -2.05 -3.69 -2.23
N THR A 147 -1.86 -3.70 -0.90
CA THR A 147 -2.70 -4.46 0.04
C THR A 147 -4.13 -3.94 0.01
N MET A 148 -4.34 -2.63 0.03
CA MET A 148 -5.68 -2.03 -0.08
C MET A 148 -6.39 -2.46 -1.36
N LEU A 149 -5.70 -2.39 -2.51
CA LEU A 149 -6.30 -2.79 -3.79
C LEU A 149 -6.73 -4.26 -3.76
N LEU A 150 -5.85 -5.16 -3.34
CA LEU A 150 -6.14 -6.60 -3.35
C LEU A 150 -7.18 -7.00 -2.30
N ALA A 151 -7.14 -6.37 -1.12
CA ALA A 151 -8.16 -6.53 -0.08
C ALA A 151 -9.54 -6.09 -0.59
N HIS A 152 -9.63 -4.93 -1.24
CA HIS A 152 -10.87 -4.46 -1.83
C HIS A 152 -11.41 -5.40 -2.92
N LEU A 153 -10.54 -5.91 -3.79
CA LEU A 153 -10.92 -6.88 -4.82
C LEU A 153 -11.40 -8.21 -4.22
N ALA A 154 -10.91 -8.58 -3.04
CA ALA A 154 -11.37 -9.74 -2.27
C ALA A 154 -12.61 -9.44 -1.41
N GLY A 155 -13.12 -8.21 -1.39
CA GLY A 155 -14.27 -7.83 -0.55
C GLY A 155 -13.95 -7.61 0.92
N VAL A 156 -12.67 -7.46 1.30
CA VAL A 156 -12.22 -7.21 2.68
C VAL A 156 -12.16 -5.69 2.93
N PRO A 157 -13.03 -5.13 3.81
CA PRO A 157 -13.16 -3.68 3.97
C PRO A 157 -12.23 -3.06 5.02
N VAL A 158 -11.51 -3.87 5.81
CA VAL A 158 -10.63 -3.41 6.90
C VAL A 158 -9.21 -3.95 6.71
N PHE A 159 -8.22 -3.07 6.87
CA PHE A 159 -6.79 -3.39 6.77
C PHE A 159 -6.04 -2.79 7.96
N VAL A 160 -5.20 -3.58 8.63
CA VAL A 160 -4.33 -3.11 9.72
C VAL A 160 -2.86 -3.09 9.26
N THR A 161 -2.16 -2.01 9.57
CA THR A 161 -0.71 -1.89 9.36
C THR A 161 -0.07 -1.13 10.53
N GLY A 162 1.25 -1.18 10.64
CA GLY A 162 1.97 -0.36 11.62
C GLY A 162 1.82 1.13 11.35
N GLY A 163 2.15 1.55 10.13
CA GLY A 163 2.12 2.96 9.74
C GLY A 163 2.09 3.10 8.23
N ILE A 164 1.33 4.03 7.71
CA ILE A 164 1.24 4.28 6.27
C ILE A 164 2.48 5.00 5.75
N GLY A 165 2.70 4.94 4.43
CA GLY A 165 3.56 5.92 3.77
C GLY A 165 2.94 7.33 3.79
N GLY A 166 3.68 8.31 3.33
CA GLY A 166 3.27 9.71 3.36
C GLY A 166 4.18 10.58 2.51
N VAL A 167 4.15 11.88 2.77
CA VAL A 167 5.09 12.84 2.18
C VAL A 167 6.42 12.69 2.91
N HIS A 168 7.51 12.51 2.16
CA HIS A 168 8.84 12.48 2.74
C HIS A 168 9.29 13.89 3.16
N ARG A 169 10.22 13.99 4.12
CA ARG A 169 10.81 15.29 4.50
C ARG A 169 11.54 15.90 3.30
N GLY A 170 11.25 17.17 2.99
CA GLY A 170 11.70 17.83 1.75
C GLY A 170 10.87 17.48 0.51
N GLY A 171 9.72 16.82 0.70
CA GLY A 171 8.81 16.39 -0.36
C GLY A 171 8.23 17.53 -1.20
N GLU A 172 8.20 18.76 -0.68
CA GLU A 172 7.82 19.97 -1.42
C GLU A 172 8.74 20.27 -2.61
N ALA A 173 9.99 19.80 -2.55
CA ALA A 173 10.97 19.98 -3.63
C ALA A 173 11.19 18.68 -4.40
N SER A 174 11.31 17.55 -3.71
CA SER A 174 11.61 16.26 -4.35
C SER A 174 10.40 15.58 -4.99
N MET A 175 9.19 15.97 -4.58
CA MET A 175 7.93 15.27 -4.91
C MET A 175 7.94 13.79 -4.50
N ASP A 176 8.75 13.41 -3.49
CA ASP A 176 8.78 12.06 -2.92
C ASP A 176 7.58 11.86 -2.00
N VAL A 177 6.46 11.45 -2.62
CA VAL A 177 5.16 11.23 -1.98
C VAL A 177 4.73 9.78 -2.18
N SER A 178 4.41 9.10 -1.09
CA SER A 178 3.98 7.70 -1.15
C SER A 178 2.68 7.53 -1.93
N ALA A 179 2.66 6.51 -2.80
CA ALA A 179 1.46 6.06 -3.51
C ALA A 179 0.33 5.59 -2.57
N ASP A 180 0.63 5.34 -1.29
CA ASP A 180 -0.37 5.01 -0.27
C ASP A 180 -1.41 6.13 -0.12
N LEU A 181 -1.01 7.41 -0.21
CA LEU A 181 -1.93 8.54 -0.06
C LEU A 181 -2.94 8.64 -1.20
N THR A 182 -2.51 8.32 -2.43
CA THR A 182 -3.39 8.24 -3.59
C THR A 182 -4.26 6.99 -3.55
N GLU A 183 -3.75 5.87 -3.02
CA GLU A 183 -4.59 4.68 -2.87
C GLU A 183 -5.71 4.91 -1.85
N LEU A 184 -5.37 5.57 -0.74
CA LEU A 184 -6.32 5.94 0.30
C LEU A 184 -7.50 6.73 -0.27
N SER A 185 -7.33 7.58 -1.27
CA SER A 185 -8.45 8.37 -1.83
C SER A 185 -9.38 7.61 -2.79
N ARG A 186 -8.94 6.49 -3.35
CA ARG A 186 -9.70 5.77 -4.39
C ARG A 186 -10.25 4.41 -3.96
N THR A 187 -9.61 3.75 -3.00
CA THR A 187 -9.94 2.38 -2.62
C THR A 187 -10.70 2.36 -1.30
N PRO A 188 -11.95 1.85 -1.26
CA PRO A 188 -12.81 1.93 -0.08
C PRO A 188 -12.45 0.83 0.93
N VAL A 189 -11.27 0.94 1.54
CA VAL A 189 -10.79 0.10 2.63
C VAL A 189 -10.42 1.01 3.78
N CYS A 190 -10.93 0.71 4.98
CA CYS A 190 -10.53 1.40 6.20
C CYS A 190 -9.15 0.89 6.63
N VAL A 191 -8.16 1.78 6.63
CA VAL A 191 -6.82 1.47 7.12
C VAL A 191 -6.67 1.90 8.57
N VAL A 192 -6.25 0.96 9.40
CA VAL A 192 -5.96 1.11 10.82
C VAL A 192 -4.45 1.11 11.03
N CYS A 193 -3.90 2.18 11.61
CA CYS A 193 -2.46 2.27 11.89
C CYS A 193 -2.10 3.22 13.05
N ALA A 194 -0.80 3.28 13.39
CA ALA A 194 -0.25 4.24 14.37
C ALA A 194 0.22 5.56 13.71
N GLY A 195 -0.40 5.96 12.60
CA GLY A 195 -0.09 7.17 11.84
C GLY A 195 0.79 6.90 10.62
N VAL A 196 1.64 7.86 10.26
CA VAL A 196 2.62 7.74 9.18
C VAL A 196 3.97 7.33 9.76
N LYS A 197 4.77 6.56 9.01
CA LYS A 197 6.12 6.14 9.47
C LYS A 197 6.96 7.35 9.93
N SER A 198 7.71 7.19 11.02
CA SER A 198 8.44 8.28 11.71
C SER A 198 9.47 9.06 10.87
N ILE A 199 9.86 8.50 9.72
CA ILE A 199 10.77 9.14 8.76
C ILE A 199 10.10 10.21 7.88
N LEU A 200 8.78 10.35 7.97
CA LEU A 200 7.95 11.17 7.08
C LEU A 200 7.60 12.52 7.68
N ASP A 201 7.05 13.39 6.83
CA ASP A 201 6.56 14.72 7.18
C ASP A 201 5.06 14.64 7.50
N ILE A 202 4.71 14.73 8.79
CA ILE A 202 3.32 14.59 9.26
C ILE A 202 2.45 15.76 8.77
N PRO A 203 2.80 17.04 8.99
CA PRO A 203 2.01 18.16 8.50
C PRO A 203 1.70 18.05 7.01
N ARG A 204 2.71 17.84 6.15
CA ARG A 204 2.48 17.74 4.71
C ARG A 204 1.68 16.50 4.32
N THR A 205 1.82 15.40 5.05
CA THR A 205 0.99 14.22 4.80
C THR A 205 -0.48 14.49 5.09
N LEU A 206 -0.79 15.21 6.17
CA LEU A 206 -2.15 15.62 6.50
C LEU A 206 -2.75 16.53 5.42
N GLU A 207 -1.98 17.51 4.93
CA GLU A 207 -2.40 18.39 3.82
C GLU A 207 -2.75 17.60 2.54
N VAL A 208 -1.93 16.60 2.18
CA VAL A 208 -2.21 15.76 1.01
C VAL A 208 -3.44 14.88 1.23
N LEU A 209 -3.65 14.36 2.45
CA LEU A 209 -4.84 13.58 2.79
C LEU A 209 -6.11 14.43 2.73
N GLU A 210 -6.06 15.64 3.27
CA GLU A 210 -7.14 16.63 3.18
C GLU A 210 -7.47 16.96 1.73
N THR A 211 -6.46 17.32 0.94
CA THR A 211 -6.60 17.65 -0.49
C THR A 211 -7.25 16.51 -1.28
N ASN A 212 -6.91 15.27 -0.93
CA ASN A 212 -7.43 14.07 -1.56
C ASN A 212 -8.80 13.62 -1.03
N GLY A 213 -9.40 14.35 -0.07
CA GLY A 213 -10.69 14.02 0.52
C GLY A 213 -10.68 12.76 1.41
N VAL A 214 -9.52 12.37 1.93
CA VAL A 214 -9.39 11.21 2.83
C VAL A 214 -9.73 11.64 4.24
N ALA A 215 -10.79 11.08 4.82
CA ALA A 215 -11.09 11.36 6.23
C ALA A 215 -10.08 10.65 7.14
N VAL A 216 -9.52 11.41 8.08
CA VAL A 216 -8.52 10.98 9.05
C VAL A 216 -9.11 11.15 10.45
N ALA A 217 -9.25 10.06 11.21
CA ALA A 217 -9.75 10.11 12.58
C ALA A 217 -8.75 9.49 13.57
N ALA A 218 -8.50 10.13 14.70
CA ALA A 218 -7.76 9.55 15.82
C ALA A 218 -8.71 8.90 16.83
N LEU A 219 -8.40 7.67 17.24
CA LEU A 219 -9.17 6.95 18.26
C LEU A 219 -8.70 7.33 19.67
N GLY A 220 -9.58 7.97 20.44
CA GLY A 220 -9.35 8.31 21.84
C GLY A 220 -8.30 9.40 22.08
N ALA A 221 -7.92 10.15 21.04
CA ALA A 221 -6.89 11.18 21.09
C ALA A 221 -7.26 12.40 20.24
N SER A 222 -6.85 13.59 20.68
CA SER A 222 -6.97 14.84 19.91
C SER A 222 -5.77 15.10 18.99
N GLU A 223 -4.72 14.29 19.12
CA GLU A 223 -3.45 14.46 18.40
C GLU A 223 -3.22 13.30 17.44
N PHE A 224 -2.65 13.61 16.28
CA PHE A 224 -2.21 12.62 15.31
C PHE A 224 -0.97 11.88 15.84
N PRO A 225 -0.93 10.53 15.90
CA PRO A 225 0.24 9.82 16.39
C PRO A 225 1.39 9.80 15.37
N ALA A 226 2.61 9.80 15.86
CA ALA A 226 3.85 9.80 15.08
C ALA A 226 4.54 8.42 15.08
N PHE A 227 3.75 7.36 14.85
CA PHE A 227 4.21 5.97 14.80
C PHE A 227 4.78 5.48 16.14
N PHE A 228 6.06 5.70 16.40
CA PHE A 228 6.71 5.31 17.67
C PHE A 228 6.32 6.22 18.84
N THR A 229 6.02 7.49 18.59
CA THR A 229 5.63 8.45 19.62
C THR A 229 4.13 8.73 19.56
N ARG A 230 3.52 8.90 20.74
CA ARG A 230 2.11 9.26 20.85
C ARG A 230 1.83 10.69 20.42
N SER A 231 2.81 11.57 20.60
CA SER A 231 2.73 12.98 20.26
C SER A 231 3.57 13.25 19.01
N SER A 232 2.97 13.97 18.07
CA SER A 232 3.55 14.47 16.81
C SER A 232 3.65 16.00 16.76
N GLY A 233 3.01 16.71 17.68
CA GLY A 233 2.74 18.15 17.61
C GLY A 233 1.59 18.54 16.66
N CYS A 234 0.93 17.57 16.01
CA CYS A 234 -0.09 17.82 15.00
C CYS A 234 -1.47 17.38 15.50
N ALA A 235 -2.46 18.27 15.43
CA ALA A 235 -3.84 17.93 15.75
C ALA A 235 -4.38 16.84 14.79
N ALA A 236 -5.19 15.92 15.31
CA ALA A 236 -5.92 15.00 14.47
C ALA A 236 -7.07 15.75 13.77
N PRO A 237 -7.29 15.56 12.45
CA PRO A 237 -8.39 16.22 11.75
C PRO A 237 -9.78 15.88 12.32
N LEU A 238 -9.96 14.65 12.77
CA LEU A 238 -11.15 14.18 13.50
C LEU A 238 -10.72 13.33 14.70
N THR A 239 -11.60 13.25 15.70
CA THR A 239 -11.45 12.34 16.84
C THR A 239 -12.71 11.49 16.99
N VAL A 240 -12.53 10.22 17.27
CA VAL A 240 -13.59 9.27 17.63
C VAL A 240 -13.29 8.67 19.00
N ALA A 241 -14.29 8.48 19.85
CA ALA A 241 -14.05 8.07 21.24
C ALA A 241 -13.79 6.57 21.39
N ASN A 242 -14.40 5.75 20.54
CA ASN A 242 -14.38 4.30 20.65
C ASN A 242 -14.48 3.61 19.27
N PRO A 243 -14.15 2.31 19.16
CA PRO A 243 -14.23 1.58 17.90
C PRO A 243 -15.64 1.54 17.27
N HIS A 244 -16.72 1.66 18.05
CA HIS A 244 -18.08 1.71 17.49
C HIS A 244 -18.34 3.00 16.72
N GLU A 245 -17.87 4.14 17.24
CA GLU A 245 -17.93 5.42 16.51
C GLU A 245 -17.06 5.39 15.25
N ALA A 246 -15.86 4.81 15.34
CA ALA A 246 -15.00 4.61 14.17
C ALA A 246 -15.70 3.75 13.11
N ALA A 247 -16.34 2.65 13.51
CA ALA A 247 -17.10 1.79 12.61
C ALA A 247 -18.31 2.52 12.01
N ALA A 248 -19.06 3.28 12.80
CA ALA A 248 -20.18 4.08 12.31
C ALA A 248 -19.73 5.10 11.25
N LEU A 249 -18.58 5.75 11.45
CA LEU A 249 -17.99 6.68 10.51
C LEU A 249 -17.59 6.00 9.18
N VAL A 250 -17.02 4.79 9.23
CA VAL A 250 -16.65 4.00 8.05
C VAL A 250 -17.88 3.46 7.31
N LEU A 251 -18.92 3.08 8.04
CA LEU A 251 -20.13 2.47 7.49
C LEU A 251 -21.18 3.48 7.02
N ASP A 252 -21.06 4.77 7.36
CA ASP A 252 -22.04 5.78 6.98
C ASP A 252 -22.04 6.03 5.46
N ARG A 253 -23.14 5.62 4.81
CA ARG A 253 -23.32 5.68 3.35
C ARG A 253 -24.03 6.95 2.88
N ARG A 254 -24.49 7.81 3.80
CA ARG A 254 -25.36 8.96 3.48
C ARG A 254 -24.68 10.03 2.61
N CYS A 255 -23.36 10.12 2.64
CA CYS A 255 -22.57 11.05 1.83
C CYS A 255 -22.11 10.46 0.47
N GLY A 256 -22.73 9.38 -0.02
CA GLY A 256 -22.35 8.73 -1.29
C GLY A 256 -21.18 7.75 -1.19
N ALA A 257 -20.79 7.36 0.03
CA ALA A 257 -19.75 6.36 0.29
C ALA A 257 -20.25 4.94 -0.05
N ARG A 258 -20.22 4.58 -1.34
CA ARG A 258 -20.43 3.19 -1.78
C ARG A 258 -19.14 2.41 -1.57
N THR A 259 -19.12 1.53 -0.56
CA THR A 259 -18.03 0.58 -0.27
C THR A 259 -18.16 -0.74 -1.03
N HIS A 260 -19.34 -1.02 -1.61
CA HIS A 260 -19.59 -2.20 -2.43
C HIS A 260 -20.33 -1.79 -3.70
N ASP A 261 -19.61 -1.57 -4.79
CA ASP A 261 -20.16 -1.56 -6.15
C ASP A 261 -19.03 -1.98 -7.11
N LEU A 262 -19.01 -3.25 -7.50
CA LEU A 262 -18.48 -3.68 -8.78
C LEU A 262 -19.52 -3.30 -9.88
N PRO A 263 -19.09 -3.09 -11.13
CA PRO A 263 -19.23 -1.84 -11.86
C PRO A 263 -20.66 -1.55 -12.37
N ILE A 264 -21.12 -0.32 -12.20
CA ILE A 264 -22.06 0.33 -13.13
C ILE A 264 -21.46 1.68 -13.55
N SER A 265 -21.56 1.94 -14.86
CA SER A 265 -21.10 3.07 -15.66
C SER A 265 -21.28 4.48 -15.05
N PRO A 266 -20.57 5.50 -15.56
CA PRO A 266 -20.30 6.75 -14.86
C PRO A 266 -21.45 7.74 -15.03
N GLN A 267 -21.84 8.38 -13.93
CA GLN A 267 -22.37 9.74 -13.86
C GLN A 267 -22.82 9.98 -12.43
N ILE A 268 -21.89 10.32 -11.52
CA ILE A 268 -22.07 11.32 -10.45
C ILE A 268 -20.66 11.79 -10.10
N SER A 269 -20.26 12.95 -10.62
CA SER A 269 -19.25 13.80 -10.03
C SER A 269 -19.99 14.78 -9.12
N GLU A 270 -19.77 14.69 -7.81
CA GLU A 270 -19.63 15.83 -6.90
C GLU A 270 -19.69 15.31 -5.45
N LEU A 271 -18.67 15.70 -4.67
CA LEU A 271 -18.44 15.41 -3.24
C LEU A 271 -18.23 13.93 -2.88
N ARG A 272 -16.96 13.50 -2.89
CA ARG A 272 -16.52 12.21 -2.32
C ARG A 272 -15.96 12.44 -0.91
N GLY A 273 -16.80 12.29 0.10
CA GLY A 273 -16.33 12.03 1.46
C GLY A 273 -16.29 10.53 1.68
N ARG A 274 -15.10 9.93 1.71
CA ARG A 274 -14.93 8.52 2.08
C ARG A 274 -14.05 8.47 3.32
N VAL A 275 -14.53 7.82 4.38
CA VAL A 275 -13.69 7.56 5.55
C VAL A 275 -12.89 6.30 5.28
N GLN A 276 -11.61 6.51 4.97
CA GLN A 276 -10.70 5.44 4.52
C GLN A 276 -9.51 5.25 5.49
N PHE A 277 -9.39 6.11 6.51
CA PHE A 277 -8.21 6.13 7.37
C PHE A 277 -8.56 6.42 8.84
N CYS A 278 -8.39 5.42 9.70
CA CYS A 278 -8.52 5.56 11.14
C CYS A 278 -7.16 5.30 11.81
N VAL A 279 -6.76 6.20 12.70
CA VAL A 279 -5.48 6.16 13.37
C VAL A 279 -5.69 5.84 14.84
N PHE A 280 -4.92 4.87 15.34
CA PHE A 280 -5.00 4.41 16.72
C PHE A 280 -3.81 4.94 17.51
N GLN A 281 -4.08 5.49 18.69
CA GLN A 281 -3.04 5.84 19.63
C GLN A 281 -2.49 4.55 20.28
N THR A 282 -1.16 4.45 20.41
CA THR A 282 -0.54 3.40 21.23
C THR A 282 -1.00 3.57 22.68
N HIS A 283 -1.77 2.61 23.20
CA HIS A 283 -2.51 2.76 24.46
C HIS A 283 -1.66 3.14 25.68
N ALA A 284 -2.28 3.90 26.58
CA ALA A 284 -1.70 4.60 27.73
C ALA A 284 -1.55 3.79 29.03
N ARG A 285 -1.62 2.44 29.00
CA ARG A 285 -1.61 1.65 30.25
C ARG A 285 -0.82 0.35 30.16
N GLY A 286 0.50 0.39 29.96
CA GLY A 286 1.41 -0.76 30.19
C GLY A 286 1.08 -2.11 29.51
N ARG A 287 0.02 -2.18 28.72
CA ARG A 287 -0.49 -3.30 27.94
C ARG A 287 -0.64 -2.74 26.55
N VAL A 288 0.38 -3.01 25.75
CA VAL A 288 0.33 -2.79 24.32
C VAL A 288 -0.74 -3.75 23.79
N SER A 289 -1.65 -3.30 22.93
CA SER A 289 -2.48 -4.24 22.15
C SER A 289 -1.50 -5.19 21.45
N ARG A 290 -1.70 -6.51 21.53
CA ARG A 290 -0.68 -7.47 21.07
C ARG A 290 -0.26 -7.19 19.62
N CYS A 291 -1.18 -6.80 18.74
CA CYS A 291 -0.86 -6.35 17.38
C CYS A 291 0.19 -5.22 17.35
N THR A 292 0.07 -4.21 18.21
CA THR A 292 1.03 -3.09 18.27
C THR A 292 2.33 -3.50 18.96
N HIS A 293 2.30 -4.48 19.88
CA HIS A 293 3.51 -4.98 20.55
C HIS A 293 4.39 -5.74 19.57
N CYS A 294 3.77 -6.56 18.72
CA CYS A 294 4.45 -7.29 17.65
C CYS A 294 5.08 -6.36 16.61
N ILE A 295 4.48 -5.19 16.36
CA ILE A 295 5.00 -4.20 15.40
C ILE A 295 6.09 -3.29 16.02
N LEU A 296 6.22 -3.26 17.35
CA LEU A 296 7.16 -2.40 18.08
C LEU A 296 8.36 -3.22 18.63
N PRO A 297 9.36 -3.60 17.80
CA PRO A 297 10.59 -4.13 18.34
C PRO A 297 11.37 -3.00 19.02
N SER A 298 11.87 -3.28 20.22
CA SER A 298 12.91 -2.50 20.88
C SER A 298 14.19 -2.54 20.05
N GLN A 299 14.38 -1.57 19.13
CA GLN A 299 15.60 -1.40 18.33
C GLN A 299 16.18 0.02 18.54
N PRO A 300 17.52 0.16 18.71
CA PRO A 300 18.17 1.44 18.83
C PRO A 300 18.19 2.20 17.49
N LEU A 301 18.11 3.54 17.58
CA LEU A 301 18.10 4.49 16.47
C LEU A 301 19.20 4.19 15.42
N LEU A 302 18.82 3.60 14.29
CA LEU A 302 19.73 3.39 13.16
C LEU A 302 19.97 4.71 12.42
N HIS A 303 21.25 5.06 12.34
CA HIS A 303 21.80 6.25 11.69
C HIS A 303 21.37 6.38 10.21
N SER A 304 21.23 7.64 9.81
CA SER A 304 21.00 8.16 8.46
C SER A 304 21.78 7.42 7.36
N LYS A 305 21.10 7.08 6.27
CA LYS A 305 21.76 6.72 4.99
C LYS A 305 22.62 7.90 4.50
N PRO A 306 23.77 7.63 3.86
CA PRO A 306 24.62 8.67 3.31
C PRO A 306 23.95 9.36 2.12
N LEU A 307 24.02 10.70 2.11
CA LEU A 307 23.67 11.55 0.96
C LEU A 307 24.45 11.08 -0.26
N CYS A 308 23.75 10.72 -1.34
CA CYS A 308 24.38 10.59 -2.65
C CYS A 308 24.97 11.96 -3.04
N HIS A 309 26.29 12.01 -3.15
CA HIS A 309 27.03 13.16 -3.67
C HIS A 309 26.50 13.57 -5.04
N ALA A 310 25.90 14.77 -5.10
CA ALA A 310 25.76 15.51 -6.35
C ALA A 310 27.17 15.92 -6.81
N ARG A 311 27.56 15.50 -8.02
CA ARG A 311 28.77 16.01 -8.69
C ARG A 311 28.56 17.50 -9.01
N PRO A 312 29.55 18.38 -8.79
CA PRO A 312 29.42 19.78 -9.19
C PRO A 312 29.46 19.90 -10.71
N TYR A 313 28.43 20.53 -11.28
CA TYR A 313 28.45 21.07 -12.63
C TYR A 313 29.42 22.27 -12.65
N THR A 314 30.60 22.09 -13.25
CA THR A 314 31.51 23.19 -13.58
C THR A 314 31.00 23.90 -14.83
N HIS A 315 30.47 25.11 -14.68
CA HIS A 315 30.30 26.04 -15.80
C HIS A 315 31.66 26.64 -16.16
N THR A 316 32.23 26.19 -17.28
CA THR A 316 33.31 26.92 -17.95
C THR A 316 32.71 28.14 -18.64
N HIS A 317 32.86 29.32 -18.03
CA HIS A 317 32.73 30.59 -18.74
C HIS A 317 34.14 31.05 -19.14
N THR A 318 34.40 30.94 -20.43
CA THR A 318 35.45 31.68 -21.13
C THR A 318 35.14 33.18 -21.07
N HIS A 319 36.03 33.96 -20.45
CA HIS A 319 36.20 35.36 -20.80
C HIS A 319 37.70 35.65 -20.93
N THR A 320 38.05 36.05 -22.15
CA THR A 320 39.33 36.58 -22.60
C THR A 320 39.51 38.05 -22.20
N HIS A 321 40.79 38.48 -22.19
CA HIS A 321 41.34 39.86 -22.12
C HIS A 321 41.53 40.46 -20.71
N THR A 322 42.62 41.13 -20.33
CA THR A 322 43.91 41.56 -20.95
C THR A 322 44.77 42.22 -19.85
N HIS A 323 46.10 42.21 -20.00
CA HIS A 323 47.11 43.18 -19.51
C HIS A 323 47.00 43.70 -18.06
N THR A 324 47.97 43.44 -17.17
CA THR A 324 49.35 43.98 -17.16
C THR A 324 50.18 43.21 -16.14
#